data_AF-A0A6H2A2Z2-F1
#
_entry.id   AF-A0A6H2A2Z2-F1
#
_cell.length_a   1.000
_cell.length_b   1.000
_cell.length_c   1.000
_cell.angle_alpha   90.00
_cell.angle_beta   90.00
_cell.angle_gamma   90.00
#
_symmetry.space_group_name_H-M   'P 1'
#
loop_
_entity.id
_entity.type
_entity.pdbx_description
1 polymer ?
#
loop_
_entity_poly.entity_id
_entity_poly.type
_entity_poly.pdbx_seq_one_letter_code
_entity_poly.pdbx_strand_id
1 'polypeptide(L)'
;MNDINIVQLDDFRKKHIAVLCLPGLEGFLKDIVAHLSKDYLVKTCYSGAIAELEDAINWADLVWLEWGNQLATELTQKVPSLAEKKVLLRIHSYEVLSGFLPQINWNAINDVIFVAQHIKAIAIKQVPNLAELVDIHIVANGI
;
A
#
# COMPACT_ATOMS: atom_id res chain seq x y z
N MET A 1 6.66 -43.92 14.33
CA MET A 1 7.68 -42.85 14.26
C MET A 1 6.91 -41.59 13.91
N ASN A 2 6.87 -40.61 14.81
CA ASN A 2 6.12 -39.38 14.61
C ASN A 2 6.76 -38.57 13.49
N ASP A 3 5.98 -38.23 12.47
CA ASP A 3 6.29 -37.19 11.51
C ASP A 3 6.26 -35.85 12.25
N ILE A 4 7.44 -35.33 12.60
CA ILE A 4 7.58 -33.97 13.06
C ILE A 4 7.43 -33.09 11.82
N ASN A 5 6.24 -32.51 11.63
CA ASN A 5 6.06 -31.40 10.70
C ASN A 5 6.98 -30.26 11.16
N ILE A 6 8.08 -30.05 10.44
CA ILE A 6 8.89 -28.84 10.59
C ILE A 6 8.05 -27.70 10.02
N VAL A 7 7.26 -27.07 10.88
CA VAL A 7 6.61 -25.80 10.58
C VAL A 7 7.73 -24.79 10.32
N GLN A 8 7.68 -24.08 9.19
CA GLN A 8 8.70 -23.09 8.86
C GLN A 8 8.70 -22.02 9.96
N LEU A 9 9.88 -21.63 10.47
CA LEU A 9 9.99 -20.58 11.50
C LEU A 9 9.32 -19.26 11.07
N ASP A 10 9.12 -19.05 9.76
CA ASP A 10 8.41 -17.91 9.20
C ASP A 10 6.91 -17.91 9.51
N ASP A 11 6.29 -19.06 9.79
CA ASP A 11 4.86 -19.16 10.15
C ASP A 11 4.57 -18.55 11.53
N PHE A 12 5.59 -18.39 12.38
CA PHE A 12 5.46 -17.81 13.72
C PHE A 12 5.92 -16.35 13.80
N ARG A 13 6.52 -15.79 12.74
CA ARG A 13 6.94 -14.38 12.77
C ARG A 13 5.76 -13.48 12.44
N LYS A 14 5.53 -12.47 13.28
CA LYS A 14 4.62 -11.38 12.94
C LYS A 14 5.10 -10.72 11.66
N LYS A 15 4.21 -10.59 10.67
CA LYS A 15 4.51 -9.88 9.42
C LYS A 15 4.74 -8.40 9.70
N HIS A 16 5.70 -7.82 8.99
CA HIS A 16 6.04 -6.40 9.05
C HIS A 16 5.22 -5.62 8.01
N ILE A 17 4.51 -4.60 8.47
CA ILE A 17 3.73 -3.70 7.62
C ILE A 17 4.33 -2.29 7.71
N ALA A 18 4.76 -1.74 6.57
CA ALA A 18 5.09 -0.31 6.49
C ALA A 18 3.88 0.47 5.96
N VAL A 19 3.43 1.48 6.70
CA VAL A 19 2.37 2.41 6.26
C VAL A 19 3.02 3.73 5.89
N LEU A 20 3.00 4.06 4.60
CA LEU A 20 3.66 5.23 4.02
C LEU A 20 2.62 6.27 3.62
N CYS A 21 2.87 7.53 3.96
CA CYS A 21 1.99 8.64 3.63
C CYS A 21 2.81 9.95 3.56
N LEU A 22 2.32 10.95 2.84
CA LEU A 22 2.88 12.30 2.95
C LEU A 22 2.51 12.93 4.30
N PRO A 23 3.39 13.77 4.88
CA PRO A 23 3.08 14.51 6.10
C PRO A 23 1.84 15.40 5.95
N GLY A 24 0.98 15.42 6.96
CA GLY A 24 -0.27 16.20 7.00
C GLY A 24 -1.49 15.48 6.43
N LEU A 25 -1.34 14.27 5.87
CA LEU A 25 -2.43 13.47 5.28
C LEU A 25 -2.75 12.19 6.08
N GLU A 26 -2.10 11.99 7.23
CA GLU A 26 -2.15 10.77 8.05
C GLU A 26 -3.27 10.77 9.11
N GLY A 27 -4.12 11.80 9.16
CA GLY A 27 -5.01 12.06 10.29
C GLY A 27 -5.92 10.88 10.71
N PHE A 28 -6.40 10.07 9.75
CA PHE A 28 -7.22 8.89 10.02
C PHE A 28 -6.41 7.59 10.15
N LEU A 29 -5.12 7.58 9.79
CA LEU A 29 -4.30 6.37 9.81
C LEU A 29 -4.05 5.87 11.23
N LYS A 30 -4.11 6.74 12.22
CA LYS A 30 -3.82 6.41 13.62
C LYS A 30 -4.62 5.20 14.12
N ASP A 31 -5.92 5.18 13.89
CA ASP A 31 -6.80 4.10 14.38
C ASP A 31 -6.61 2.81 13.60
N ILE A 32 -6.35 2.92 12.29
CA ILE A 32 -6.02 1.77 11.43
C ILE A 32 -4.71 1.13 11.90
N VAL A 33 -3.67 1.95 12.10
CA VAL A 33 -2.36 1.50 12.61
C VAL A 33 -2.49 0.88 13.98
N ALA A 34 -3.26 1.49 14.89
CA ALA A 34 -3.50 0.94 16.22
C ALA A 34 -4.21 -0.42 16.17
N HIS A 35 -5.15 -0.60 15.24
CA HIS A 35 -5.81 -1.89 15.03
C HIS A 35 -4.84 -2.93 14.45
N LEU A 36 -4.12 -2.60 13.37
CA LEU A 36 -3.15 -3.50 12.73
C LEU A 36 -2.02 -3.91 13.67
N SER A 37 -1.60 -3.02 14.57
CA SER A 37 -0.50 -3.29 15.52
C SER A 37 -0.81 -4.36 16.56
N LYS A 38 -2.07 -4.81 16.67
CA LYS A 38 -2.46 -5.93 17.53
C LYS A 38 -1.85 -7.24 17.01
N ASP A 39 -1.94 -7.44 15.70
CA ASP A 39 -1.58 -8.69 15.04
C ASP A 39 -0.24 -8.60 14.29
N TYR A 40 0.11 -7.42 13.79
CA TYR A 40 1.27 -7.17 12.95
C TYR A 40 2.31 -6.25 13.61
N LEU A 41 3.54 -6.30 13.12
CA LEU A 41 4.56 -5.30 13.44
C LEU A 41 4.42 -4.15 12.45
N VAL A 42 3.90 -3.01 12.91
CA VAL A 42 3.60 -1.87 12.04
C VAL A 42 4.65 -0.77 12.23
N LYS A 43 5.19 -0.28 11.11
CA LYS A 43 6.03 0.92 11.06
C LYS A 43 5.34 1.97 10.20
N THR A 44 5.14 3.16 10.75
CA THR A 44 4.64 4.31 9.98
C THR A 44 5.81 5.17 9.50
N CYS A 45 5.76 5.65 8.27
CA CYS A 45 6.69 6.65 7.76
C CYS A 45 5.88 7.75 7.07
N TYR A 46 5.82 8.91 7.72
CA TYR A 46 5.12 10.09 7.20
C TYR A 46 6.17 11.09 6.75
N SER A 47 6.62 10.93 5.51
CA SER A 47 7.77 11.66 4.99
C SER A 47 7.64 11.88 3.48
N GLY A 48 8.25 12.96 3.00
CA GLY A 48 8.51 13.17 1.58
C GLY A 48 9.92 12.77 1.16
N ALA A 49 10.78 12.36 2.12
CA ALA A 49 12.14 11.96 1.85
C ALA A 49 12.19 10.50 1.38
N ILE A 50 12.59 10.30 0.11
CA ILE A 50 12.66 8.96 -0.51
C ILE A 50 13.52 7.98 0.30
N ALA A 51 14.65 8.44 0.86
CA ALA A 51 15.53 7.58 1.66
C ALA A 51 14.84 7.00 2.90
N GLU A 52 14.08 7.81 3.65
CA GLU A 52 13.34 7.35 4.84
C GLU A 52 12.24 6.36 4.47
N LEU A 53 11.57 6.59 3.33
CA LEU A 53 10.54 5.72 2.80
C LEU A 53 11.13 4.40 2.32
N GLU A 54 12.27 4.42 1.64
CA GLU A 54 12.99 3.23 1.17
C GLU A 54 13.47 2.35 2.34
N ASP A 55 13.95 2.95 3.43
CA ASP A 55 14.28 2.21 4.66
C ASP A 55 13.04 1.51 5.27
N ALA A 56 11.88 2.16 5.22
CA ALA A 56 10.62 1.56 5.66
C ALA A 56 10.18 0.43 4.72
N ILE A 57 10.32 0.60 3.41
CA ILE A 57 10.02 -0.41 2.38
C ILE A 57 10.90 -1.64 2.57
N ASN A 58 12.21 -1.46 2.73
CA ASN A 58 13.17 -2.55 2.86
C ASN A 58 12.89 -3.40 4.10
N TRP A 59 12.48 -2.77 5.20
CA TRP A 59 12.10 -3.44 6.45
C TRP A 59 10.80 -4.26 6.37
N ALA A 60 9.86 -3.89 5.51
CA ALA A 60 8.52 -4.46 5.49
C ALA A 60 8.40 -5.74 4.65
N ASP A 61 7.46 -6.59 5.03
CA ASP A 61 6.95 -7.69 4.20
C ASP A 61 5.82 -7.18 3.29
N LEU A 62 4.99 -6.27 3.82
CA LEU A 62 3.91 -5.60 3.11
C LEU A 62 4.06 -4.08 3.21
N VAL A 63 4.01 -3.40 2.08
CA VAL A 63 4.02 -1.94 1.98
C VAL A 63 2.62 -1.44 1.68
N TRP A 64 2.08 -0.63 2.58
CA TRP A 64 0.84 0.11 2.39
C TRP A 64 1.20 1.54 1.98
N LEU A 65 0.86 1.90 0.74
CA LEU A 65 0.89 3.26 0.24
C LEU A 65 -0.48 3.91 0.46
N GLU A 66 -0.54 4.91 1.34
CA GLU A 66 -1.74 5.71 1.47
C GLU A 66 -1.71 6.84 0.42
N TRP A 67 -2.81 6.98 -0.30
CA TRP A 67 -3.07 7.94 -1.36
C TRP A 67 -2.42 7.61 -2.72
N GLY A 68 -3.21 7.69 -3.79
CA GLY A 68 -2.76 7.59 -5.19
C GLY A 68 -2.13 8.88 -5.72
N ASN A 69 -1.23 9.51 -4.96
CA ASN A 69 -0.70 10.84 -5.24
C ASN A 69 0.77 10.82 -5.73
N GLN A 70 1.43 11.98 -5.73
CA GLN A 70 2.84 12.14 -6.09
C GLN A 70 3.76 11.13 -5.37
N LEU A 71 3.51 10.81 -4.10
CA LEU A 71 4.32 9.85 -3.35
C LEU A 71 4.27 8.45 -3.99
N ALA A 72 3.06 7.98 -4.33
CA ALA A 72 2.87 6.69 -4.99
C ALA A 72 3.55 6.67 -6.37
N THR A 73 3.41 7.74 -7.15
CA THR A 73 4.09 7.88 -8.44
C THR A 73 5.61 7.83 -8.27
N GLU A 74 6.17 8.60 -7.35
CA GLU A 74 7.61 8.66 -7.15
C GLU A 74 8.20 7.35 -6.65
N LEU A 75 7.56 6.71 -5.66
CA LEU A 75 8.07 5.46 -5.10
C LEU A 75 8.02 4.32 -6.13
N THR A 76 6.92 4.19 -6.87
CA THR A 76 6.76 3.13 -7.89
C THR A 76 7.69 3.29 -9.10
N GLN A 77 8.22 4.49 -9.32
CA GLN A 77 9.19 4.78 -10.39
C GLN A 77 10.64 4.75 -9.92
N LYS A 78 10.94 5.24 -8.71
CA LYS A 78 12.31 5.53 -8.26
C LYS A 78 12.86 4.54 -7.24
N VAL A 79 12.03 3.69 -6.62
CA VAL A 79 12.47 2.75 -5.56
C VAL A 79 12.33 1.31 -6.07
N PRO A 80 13.40 0.70 -6.61
CA PRO A 80 13.32 -0.64 -7.21
C PRO A 80 12.90 -1.73 -6.22
N SER A 81 13.33 -1.62 -4.95
CA SER A 81 13.01 -2.62 -3.93
C SER A 81 11.51 -2.70 -3.61
N LEU A 82 10.72 -1.69 -3.98
CA LEU A 82 9.28 -1.71 -3.82
C LEU A 82 8.62 -2.82 -4.65
N ALA A 83 9.13 -3.08 -5.87
CA ALA A 83 8.60 -4.13 -6.74
C ALA A 83 8.87 -5.56 -6.23
N GLU A 84 9.77 -5.71 -5.26
CA GLU A 84 10.07 -6.98 -4.59
C GLU A 84 9.15 -7.25 -3.40
N LYS A 85 8.33 -6.27 -3.00
CA LYS A 85 7.42 -6.36 -1.85
C LYS A 85 5.99 -6.68 -2.28
N LYS A 86 5.17 -7.11 -1.32
CA LYS A 86 3.72 -7.07 -1.47
C LYS A 86 3.25 -5.63 -1.22
N VAL A 87 2.73 -4.96 -2.24
CA VAL A 87 2.35 -3.54 -2.18
C VAL A 87 0.85 -3.36 -2.33
N LEU A 88 0.28 -2.69 -1.34
CA LEU A 88 -1.12 -2.28 -1.27
C LEU A 88 -1.20 -0.77 -1.45
N LEU A 89 -1.97 -0.29 -2.42
CA LEU A 89 -2.24 1.12 -2.62
C LEU A 89 -3.70 1.45 -2.28
N ARG A 90 -3.93 2.45 -1.44
CA ARG A 90 -5.29 2.96 -1.16
C ARG A 90 -5.53 4.28 -1.86
N ILE A 91 -6.61 4.36 -2.65
CA ILE A 91 -6.96 5.53 -3.46
C ILE A 91 -8.25 6.16 -2.95
N HIS A 92 -8.19 7.46 -2.69
CA HIS A 92 -9.32 8.28 -2.29
C HIS A 92 -9.89 9.09 -3.47
N SER A 93 -10.93 9.85 -3.16
CA SER A 93 -11.76 10.52 -4.17
C SER A 93 -11.05 11.65 -4.92
N TYR A 94 -10.04 12.28 -4.33
CA TYR A 94 -9.39 13.44 -4.92
C TYR A 94 -8.30 13.03 -5.92
N GLU A 95 -7.60 11.91 -5.67
CA GLU A 95 -6.48 11.51 -6.52
C GLU A 95 -6.92 11.12 -7.92
N VAL A 96 -8.11 10.51 -8.06
CA VAL A 96 -8.69 10.22 -9.38
C VAL A 96 -8.99 11.46 -10.19
N LEU A 97 -8.92 12.68 -9.65
CA LEU A 97 -9.10 13.92 -10.42
C LEU A 97 -7.78 14.65 -10.71
N SER A 98 -6.70 14.24 -10.05
CA SER A 98 -5.41 14.92 -10.07
C SER A 98 -4.46 14.48 -11.20
N GLY A 99 -4.77 13.38 -11.90
CA GLY A 99 -3.96 12.88 -13.02
C GLY A 99 -2.68 12.14 -12.62
N PHE A 100 -2.52 11.75 -11.35
CA PHE A 100 -1.38 10.94 -10.91
C PHE A 100 -1.49 9.47 -11.31
N LEU A 101 -2.71 8.90 -11.40
CA LEU A 101 -2.90 7.47 -11.63
C LEU A 101 -2.24 6.92 -12.90
N PRO A 102 -2.27 7.61 -14.06
CA PRO A 102 -1.56 7.15 -15.26
C PRO A 102 -0.03 7.14 -15.12
N GLN A 103 0.51 7.83 -14.12
CA GLN A 103 1.96 7.93 -13.88
C GLN A 103 2.47 6.85 -12.92
N ILE A 104 1.57 6.20 -12.17
CA ILE A 104 1.93 5.11 -11.26
C ILE A 104 2.39 3.90 -12.07
N ASN A 105 3.54 3.32 -11.71
CA ASN A 105 3.96 2.05 -12.27
C ASN A 105 3.18 0.91 -11.58
N TRP A 106 2.05 0.53 -12.17
CA TRP A 106 1.14 -0.48 -11.65
C TRP A 106 1.73 -1.88 -11.52
N ASN A 107 2.84 -2.19 -12.20
CA ASN A 107 3.55 -3.47 -12.01
C ASN A 107 4.23 -3.58 -10.63
N ALA A 108 4.43 -2.45 -9.93
CA ALA A 108 4.94 -2.41 -8.57
C ALA A 108 3.82 -2.45 -7.51
N ILE A 109 2.56 -2.56 -7.93
CA ILE A 109 1.38 -2.62 -7.05
C ILE A 109 0.76 -4.00 -7.20
N ASN A 110 0.38 -4.64 -6.09
CA ASN A 110 -0.33 -5.91 -6.15
C ASN A 110 -1.83 -5.74 -5.90
N ASP A 111 -2.18 -4.90 -4.93
CA ASP A 111 -3.55 -4.70 -4.49
C ASP A 111 -3.90 -3.22 -4.46
N VAL A 112 -5.13 -2.89 -4.83
CA VAL A 112 -5.67 -1.53 -4.75
C VAL A 112 -6.97 -1.52 -3.96
N ILE A 113 -7.04 -0.67 -2.94
CA ILE A 113 -8.27 -0.38 -2.22
C ILE A 113 -8.84 0.95 -2.72
N PHE A 114 -10.08 0.92 -3.20
CA PHE A 114 -10.87 2.11 -3.45
C PHE A 114 -11.83 2.38 -2.31
N VAL A 115 -11.95 3.65 -1.91
CA VAL A 115 -12.90 4.06 -0.86
C VAL A 115 -14.37 4.02 -1.32
N ALA A 116 -14.63 3.98 -2.62
CA ALA A 116 -15.97 3.84 -3.18
C ALA A 116 -15.98 3.33 -4.62
N GLN A 117 -17.09 2.71 -5.02
CA GLN A 117 -17.29 2.17 -6.37
C GLN A 117 -17.13 3.22 -7.47
N HIS A 118 -17.61 4.45 -7.25
CA HIS A 118 -17.51 5.52 -8.24
C HIS A 118 -16.06 5.97 -8.47
N ILE A 119 -15.19 5.87 -7.45
CA ILE A 119 -13.75 6.17 -7.56
C ILE A 119 -13.06 5.11 -8.41
N LYS A 120 -13.35 3.83 -8.17
CA LYS A 120 -12.91 2.72 -9.04
C LYS A 120 -13.30 2.96 -10.50
N ALA A 121 -14.54 3.37 -10.76
CA ALA A 121 -15.02 3.60 -12.12
C ALA A 121 -14.27 4.74 -12.83
N ILE A 122 -13.88 5.80 -12.11
CA ILE A 122 -13.06 6.89 -12.67
C ILE A 122 -11.62 6.40 -12.91
N ALA A 123 -11.04 5.66 -11.96
CA ALA A 123 -9.69 5.11 -12.09
C ALA A 123 -9.54 4.19 -13.31
N ILE A 124 -10.50 3.29 -13.54
CA ILE A 124 -10.51 2.41 -14.73
C ILE A 124 -10.58 3.20 -16.03
N LYS A 125 -11.28 4.35 -16.06
CA LYS A 125 -11.29 5.20 -17.27
C LYS A 125 -9.92 5.81 -17.57
N GLN A 126 -9.11 6.06 -16.55
CA GLN A 126 -7.76 6.62 -16.70
C GLN A 126 -6.71 5.55 -16.97
N VAL A 127 -6.91 4.36 -16.41
CA VAL A 127 -6.03 3.21 -16.56
C VAL A 127 -6.90 2.01 -16.99
N PRO A 128 -7.19 1.85 -18.29
CA PRO A 128 -8.18 0.88 -18.78
C PRO A 128 -7.87 -0.57 -18.42
N ASN A 129 -6.60 -0.94 -18.35
CA ASN A 129 -6.13 -2.28 -18.02
C ASN A 129 -5.86 -2.46 -16.51
N LEU A 130 -6.25 -1.53 -15.64
CA LEU A 130 -5.97 -1.60 -14.22
C LEU A 130 -6.42 -2.92 -13.58
N ALA A 131 -7.62 -3.39 -13.93
CA ALA A 131 -8.19 -4.62 -13.38
C ALA A 131 -7.46 -5.91 -13.82
N GLU A 132 -6.59 -5.82 -14.83
CA GLU A 132 -5.74 -6.93 -15.27
C GLU A 132 -4.37 -6.91 -14.58
N LEU A 133 -3.97 -5.75 -14.04
CA LEU A 133 -2.65 -5.54 -13.44
C LEU A 133 -2.64 -5.78 -11.93
N VAL A 134 -3.76 -5.51 -11.25
CA VAL A 134 -3.84 -5.52 -9.78
C VAL A 134 -5.14 -6.11 -9.28
N ASP A 135 -5.11 -6.67 -8.07
CA ASP A 135 -6.31 -7.08 -7.34
C ASP A 135 -7.04 -5.84 -6.81
N ILE A 136 -8.34 -5.72 -7.09
CA ILE A 136 -9.13 -4.54 -6.74
C ILE A 136 -10.11 -4.84 -5.61
N HIS A 137 -10.02 -4.04 -4.54
CA HIS A 137 -10.86 -4.09 -3.36
C HIS A 137 -11.64 -2.79 -3.17
N ILE A 138 -12.79 -2.87 -2.50
CA ILE A 138 -13.58 -1.69 -2.12
C ILE A 138 -13.78 -1.72 -0.62
N VAL A 139 -13.22 -0.73 0.08
CA VAL A 139 -13.33 -0.57 1.53
C VAL A 139 -13.74 0.87 1.80
N ALA A 140 -14.99 1.06 2.22
CA ALA A 140 -15.51 2.38 2.55
C ALA A 140 -14.74 3.01 3.72
N ASN A 141 -14.63 4.33 3.72
CA ASN A 141 -14.08 5.06 4.86
C ASN A 141 -14.93 4.79 6.11
N GLY A 142 -14.26 4.59 7.25
CA GLY A 142 -14.93 4.61 8.55
C GLY A 142 -15.49 6.00 8.83
N ILE A 143 -16.73 6.06 9.31
CA ILE A 143 -17.43 7.28 9.74
C ILE A 143 -17.19 7.47 11.23
#